data_AF-A0A7X9IDE3-F1
#
_entry.id   AF-A0A7X9IDE3-F1
#
_cell.length_a   1.000
_cell.length_b   1.000
_cell.length_c   1.000
_cell.angle_alpha   90.00
_cell.angle_beta   90.00
_cell.angle_gamma   90.00
#
_symmetry.space_group_name_H-M   'P 1'
#
loop_
_entity.id
_entity.type
_entity.pdbx_description
1 polymer ?
#
loop_
_entity_poly.entity_id
_entity_poly.type
_entity_poly.pdbx_seq_one_letter_code
_entity_poly.pdbx_strand_id
1 'polypeptide(L)'
;MRKFSQGDLDSQLPLEGAEEFYEISKALNELIMRIRRDRKNIVEREILQKEMQLAEQIQLALIPRHLPTIRGFDVGTIYRAARMVGGDLFDVVKIDEETFGVVVADVSGKGVPGSLVMAMVRMALRLEAKGNRSARDIVLRLNDHIADDIKRGMFVTILLAVIDTRTRMVNFASAGHNPVIHYRGRDGQAVFINAKGMPVGIKTDRAAFAAGLEEATISLEPDDYLVIYTDGITEGRGDQQRAYGTDRVVDIIRESREHSAADVAAAIEKDIVRFIGKQDQHDDITMVILKNCPASKEAGEGRADEVAEESGRRTDIDSVIIDPPRDRKPEI
;
A
#
# COMPACT_ATOMS: atom_id res chain seq x y z
N MET A 1 54.38 4.13 -5.11
CA MET A 1 54.08 3.00 -4.20
C MET A 1 53.64 3.42 -2.80
N ARG A 2 54.40 4.21 -2.03
CA ARG A 2 54.06 4.56 -0.62
C ARG A 2 52.69 5.25 -0.40
N LYS A 3 52.23 6.05 -1.37
CA LYS A 3 50.90 6.69 -1.35
C LYS A 3 49.76 5.67 -1.49
N PHE A 4 49.87 4.74 -2.44
CA PHE A 4 48.87 3.70 -2.66
C PHE A 4 48.77 2.71 -1.50
N SER A 5 49.87 2.38 -0.82
CA SER A 5 49.84 1.57 0.42
C SER A 5 49.14 2.26 1.60
N GLN A 6 48.88 3.57 1.51
CA GLN A 6 48.13 4.35 2.49
C GLN A 6 46.67 4.58 2.05
N GLY A 7 46.22 3.95 0.97
CA GLY A 7 44.86 4.08 0.45
C GLY A 7 44.60 5.34 -0.40
N ASP A 8 45.66 6.08 -0.78
CA ASP A 8 45.54 7.15 -1.78
C ASP A 8 45.23 6.51 -3.13
N LEU A 9 43.93 6.48 -3.44
CA LEU A 9 43.47 6.05 -4.73
C LEU A 9 43.57 7.16 -5.75
N ASP A 10 43.73 8.44 -5.39
CA ASP A 10 43.61 9.63 -6.24
C ASP A 10 44.81 9.91 -7.16
N SER A 11 45.98 9.45 -6.75
CA SER A 11 47.20 9.50 -7.55
C SER A 11 47.17 8.51 -8.73
N GLN A 12 47.96 8.80 -9.79
CA GLN A 12 48.29 7.85 -10.85
C GLN A 12 49.79 7.51 -10.79
N LEU A 13 50.14 6.28 -11.15
CA LEU A 13 51.54 5.91 -11.36
C LEU A 13 52.02 6.46 -12.71
N PRO A 14 53.23 7.04 -12.77
CA PRO A 14 53.81 7.48 -14.03
C PRO A 14 54.00 6.29 -14.99
N LEU A 15 53.72 6.51 -16.27
CA LEU A 15 53.87 5.52 -17.33
C LEU A 15 55.25 5.66 -17.98
N GLU A 16 56.30 5.44 -17.19
CA GLU A 16 57.70 5.62 -17.60
C GLU A 16 58.54 4.41 -17.17
N GLY A 17 59.60 4.08 -17.93
CA GLY A 17 60.55 3.01 -17.60
C GLY A 17 60.52 1.83 -18.57
N ALA A 18 61.19 0.74 -18.18
CA ALA A 18 61.25 -0.50 -18.96
C ALA A 18 59.85 -1.11 -19.17
N GLU A 19 59.68 -1.88 -20.26
CA GLU A 19 58.40 -2.43 -20.72
C GLU A 19 57.61 -3.15 -19.61
N GLU A 20 58.29 -3.92 -18.76
CA GLU A 20 57.69 -4.62 -17.62
C GLU A 20 57.11 -3.67 -16.55
N PHE A 21 57.79 -2.55 -16.27
CA PHE A 21 57.31 -1.53 -15.32
C PHE A 21 56.16 -0.71 -15.89
N TYR A 22 56.18 -0.46 -17.21
CA TYR A 22 55.11 0.22 -17.92
C TYR A 22 53.81 -0.59 -17.86
N GLU A 23 53.86 -1.90 -18.17
CA GLU A 23 52.68 -2.76 -18.16
C GLU A 23 52.06 -2.92 -16.77
N ILE A 24 52.89 -3.07 -15.72
CA ILE A 24 52.40 -3.13 -14.34
C ILE A 24 51.77 -1.80 -13.92
N SER A 25 52.40 -0.68 -14.25
CA SER A 25 51.88 0.66 -13.88
C SER A 25 50.56 0.96 -14.60
N LYS A 26 50.44 0.54 -15.86
CA LYS A 26 49.21 0.63 -16.65
C LYS A 26 48.10 -0.23 -16.04
N ALA A 27 48.36 -1.52 -15.79
CA ALA A 27 47.39 -2.43 -15.18
C ALA A 27 46.94 -1.98 -13.78
N LEU A 28 47.86 -1.46 -12.96
CA LEU A 28 47.55 -0.95 -11.63
C LEU A 28 46.74 0.35 -11.70
N ASN A 29 47.06 1.26 -12.61
CA ASN A 29 46.24 2.45 -12.86
C ASN A 29 44.81 2.08 -13.31
N GLU A 30 44.65 1.08 -14.18
CA GLU A 30 43.33 0.58 -14.59
C GLU A 30 42.55 -0.01 -13.40
N LEU A 31 43.21 -0.79 -12.53
CA LEU A 31 42.60 -1.34 -11.32
C LEU A 31 42.17 -0.25 -10.34
N ILE A 32 43.01 0.76 -10.11
CA ILE A 32 42.71 1.92 -9.26
C ILE A 32 41.46 2.63 -9.79
N MET A 33 41.37 2.86 -11.10
CA MET A 33 40.20 3.48 -11.73
C MET A 33 38.93 2.65 -11.55
N ARG A 34 39.01 1.31 -11.64
CA ARG A 34 37.88 0.42 -11.36
C ARG A 34 37.44 0.52 -9.90
N ILE A 35 38.37 0.42 -8.94
CA ILE A 35 38.07 0.52 -7.50
C ILE A 35 37.42 1.87 -7.16
N ARG A 36 37.90 2.98 -7.73
CA ARG A 36 37.27 4.29 -7.53
C ARG A 36 35.84 4.32 -8.05
N ARG A 37 35.61 3.78 -9.25
CA ARG A 37 34.26 3.72 -9.86
C ARG A 37 33.33 2.87 -9.00
N ASP A 38 33.80 1.70 -8.54
CA ASP A 38 33.01 0.80 -7.71
C ASP A 38 32.69 1.43 -6.36
N ARG A 39 33.67 2.07 -5.71
CA ARG A 39 33.46 2.79 -4.44
C ARG A 39 32.45 3.93 -4.61
N LYS A 40 32.55 4.72 -5.69
CA LYS A 40 31.59 5.77 -5.99
C LYS A 40 30.17 5.20 -6.18
N ASN A 41 30.05 4.12 -6.96
CA ASN A 41 28.77 3.44 -7.17
C ASN A 41 28.17 2.87 -5.87
N ILE A 42 29.00 2.34 -4.97
CA ILE A 42 28.55 1.85 -3.66
C ILE A 42 28.01 3.01 -2.82
N VAL A 43 28.75 4.11 -2.70
CA VAL A 43 28.31 5.29 -1.93
C VAL A 43 27.02 5.87 -2.51
N GLU A 44 26.91 6.01 -3.83
CA GLU A 44 25.69 6.48 -4.48
C GLU A 44 24.49 5.55 -4.23
N ARG A 45 24.71 4.22 -4.27
CA ARG A 45 23.67 3.23 -3.93
C ARG A 45 23.25 3.31 -2.47
N GLU A 46 24.19 3.48 -1.54
CA GLU A 46 23.88 3.62 -0.11
C GLU A 46 23.05 4.88 0.17
N ILE A 47 23.38 6.00 -0.48
CA ILE A 47 22.60 7.24 -0.37
C ILE A 47 21.19 7.01 -0.91
N LEU A 48 21.05 6.44 -2.11
CA LEU A 48 19.75 6.16 -2.71
C LEU A 48 18.91 5.20 -1.86
N GLN A 49 19.53 4.18 -1.26
CA GLN A 49 18.85 3.26 -0.35
C GLN A 49 18.29 3.98 0.89
N LYS A 50 19.07 4.90 1.48
CA LYS A 50 18.61 5.70 2.63
C LYS A 50 17.45 6.63 2.25
N GLU A 51 17.51 7.25 1.07
CA GLU A 51 16.41 8.09 0.56
C GLU A 51 15.14 7.28 0.32
N MET A 52 15.26 6.07 -0.22
CA MET A 52 14.13 5.16 -0.42
C MET A 52 13.52 4.67 0.89
N GLN A 53 14.35 4.37 1.90
CA GLN A 53 13.86 4.02 3.26
C GLN A 53 13.08 5.17 3.89
N LEU A 54 13.53 6.41 3.69
CA LEU A 54 12.78 7.58 4.17
C LEU A 54 11.45 7.73 3.43
N ALA A 55 11.43 7.53 2.11
CA ALA A 55 10.21 7.57 1.32
C ALA A 55 9.21 6.48 1.74
N GLU A 56 9.68 5.26 2.00
CA GLU A 56 8.89 4.16 2.57
C GLU A 56 8.25 4.55 3.90
N GLN A 57 9.03 5.11 4.83
CA GLN A 57 8.52 5.54 6.14
C GLN A 57 7.41 6.60 6.01
N ILE A 58 7.58 7.56 5.11
CA ILE A 58 6.59 8.59 4.83
C ILE A 58 5.32 7.96 4.24
N GLN A 59 5.46 7.06 3.27
CA GLN A 59 4.32 6.38 2.65
C GLN A 59 3.55 5.52 3.65
N LEU A 60 4.24 4.72 4.47
CA LEU A 60 3.62 3.91 5.51
C LEU A 60 2.89 4.77 6.55
N ALA A 61 3.31 6.02 6.76
CA ALA A 61 2.58 6.96 7.63
C ALA A 61 1.28 7.49 6.98
N LEU A 62 1.14 7.40 5.65
CA LEU A 62 -0.12 7.72 4.96
C LEU A 62 -1.12 6.56 5.05
N ILE A 63 -0.66 5.32 5.21
CA ILE A 63 -1.55 4.17 5.35
C ILE A 63 -2.17 4.19 6.76
N PRO A 64 -3.50 4.04 6.89
CA PRO A 64 -4.14 4.07 8.19
C PRO A 64 -3.63 2.95 9.12
N ARG A 65 -3.04 3.33 10.26
CA ARG A 65 -2.67 2.37 11.32
C ARG A 65 -3.87 1.90 12.14
N HIS A 66 -4.88 2.77 12.25
CA HIS A 66 -6.14 2.50 12.90
C HIS A 66 -7.26 2.93 11.96
N LEU A 67 -8.22 2.04 11.78
CA LEU A 67 -9.42 2.32 11.01
C LEU A 67 -10.50 2.82 11.96
N PRO A 68 -11.37 3.74 11.53
CA PRO A 68 -12.53 4.10 12.31
C PRO A 68 -13.44 2.87 12.47
N THR A 69 -14.00 2.69 13.66
CA THR A 69 -15.01 1.66 13.90
C THR A 69 -16.26 1.96 13.08
N ILE A 70 -16.66 1.01 12.24
CA ILE A 70 -17.90 1.10 11.46
C ILE A 70 -18.94 0.28 12.20
N ARG A 71 -19.96 0.93 12.78
CA ARG A 71 -20.96 0.24 13.62
C ARG A 71 -21.59 -0.94 12.88
N GLY A 72 -21.48 -2.12 13.48
CA GLY A 72 -22.05 -3.37 12.95
C GLY A 72 -21.31 -3.95 11.75
N PHE A 73 -20.09 -3.49 11.49
CA PHE A 73 -19.21 -4.08 10.50
C PHE A 73 -17.85 -4.39 11.09
N ASP A 74 -17.38 -5.62 10.92
CA ASP A 74 -15.98 -5.95 11.13
C ASP A 74 -15.19 -5.60 9.87
N VAL A 75 -14.00 -5.04 10.06
CA VAL A 75 -13.10 -4.68 8.96
C VAL A 75 -11.78 -5.43 9.11
N GLY A 76 -11.38 -6.17 8.08
CA GLY A 76 -10.08 -6.79 7.95
C GLY A 76 -9.33 -6.20 6.77
N THR A 77 -8.02 -6.04 6.88
CA THR A 77 -7.20 -5.48 5.80
C THR A 77 -5.91 -6.27 5.61
N ILE A 78 -5.42 -6.25 4.37
CA ILE A 78 -4.12 -6.78 3.98
C ILE A 78 -3.43 -5.68 3.18
N TYR A 79 -2.20 -5.36 3.52
CA TYR A 79 -1.36 -4.46 2.73
C TYR A 79 0.08 -4.94 2.75
N ARG A 80 0.61 -5.25 1.57
CA ARG A 80 1.98 -5.70 1.39
C ARG A 80 2.54 -5.13 0.10
N ALA A 81 3.48 -4.20 0.22
CA ALA A 81 4.17 -3.64 -0.93
C ALA A 81 5.16 -4.66 -1.55
N ALA A 82 5.28 -4.66 -2.88
CA ALA A 82 6.24 -5.46 -3.63
C ALA A 82 7.65 -4.86 -3.63
N ARG A 83 7.74 -3.55 -3.39
CA ARG A 83 8.99 -2.77 -3.27
C ARG A 83 8.94 -1.95 -1.98
N MET A 84 10.03 -1.25 -1.65
CA MET A 84 10.05 -0.30 -0.52
C MET A 84 8.93 0.74 -0.59
N VAL A 85 8.47 1.10 -1.80
CA VAL A 85 7.44 2.10 -2.00
C VAL A 85 6.45 1.60 -3.06
N GLY A 86 5.17 1.51 -2.68
CA GLY A 86 4.09 0.95 -3.51
C GLY A 86 3.24 2.00 -4.26
N GLY A 87 2.41 1.56 -5.19
CA GLY A 87 1.35 2.34 -5.84
C GLY A 87 -0.02 2.16 -5.17
N ASP A 88 -0.22 1.05 -4.47
CA ASP A 88 -1.49 0.72 -3.83
C ASP A 88 -1.85 1.63 -2.65
N LEU A 89 -3.16 1.83 -2.48
CA LEU A 89 -3.79 2.52 -1.36
C LEU A 89 -5.04 1.78 -0.91
N PHE A 90 -5.23 1.75 0.40
CA PHE A 90 -6.56 1.60 0.98
C PHE A 90 -6.80 2.67 2.04
N ASP A 91 -8.06 3.04 2.24
CA ASP A 91 -8.45 3.93 3.31
C ASP A 91 -9.89 3.68 3.76
N VAL A 92 -10.18 4.06 5.01
CA VAL A 92 -11.54 4.11 5.54
C VAL A 92 -11.78 5.50 6.10
N VAL A 93 -12.72 6.21 5.51
CA VAL A 93 -12.99 7.62 5.78
C VAL A 93 -14.40 7.79 6.35
N LYS A 94 -14.52 8.51 7.47
CA LYS A 94 -15.84 8.90 8.00
C LYS A 94 -16.43 9.99 7.10
N ILE A 95 -17.56 9.72 6.46
CA ILE A 95 -18.28 10.67 5.60
C ILE A 95 -19.19 11.56 6.46
N ASP A 96 -19.93 10.93 7.37
CA ASP A 96 -20.74 11.54 8.42
C ASP A 96 -20.92 10.55 9.60
N GLU A 97 -21.86 10.80 10.51
CA GLU A 97 -22.05 9.97 11.70
C GLU A 97 -22.42 8.51 11.43
N GLU A 98 -23.15 8.25 10.34
CA GLU A 98 -23.67 6.91 10.03
C GLU A 98 -23.10 6.34 8.73
N THR A 99 -22.26 7.13 8.03
CA THR A 99 -21.78 6.80 6.68
C THR A 99 -20.26 6.79 6.63
N PHE A 100 -19.69 5.74 6.03
CA PHE A 100 -18.25 5.56 5.89
C PHE A 100 -17.89 5.24 4.43
N GLY A 101 -16.81 5.83 3.93
CA GLY A 101 -16.19 5.47 2.67
C GLY A 101 -15.08 4.45 2.90
N VAL A 102 -15.04 3.40 2.11
CA VAL A 102 -13.96 2.41 2.05
C VAL A 102 -13.42 2.44 0.64
N VAL A 103 -12.12 2.70 0.50
CA VAL A 103 -11.46 2.79 -0.81
C VAL A 103 -10.32 1.78 -0.91
N VAL A 104 -10.18 1.21 -2.09
CA VAL A 104 -8.97 0.55 -2.56
C VAL A 104 -8.61 1.14 -3.92
N ALA A 105 -7.34 1.44 -4.12
CA ALA A 105 -6.84 2.04 -5.34
C ALA A 105 -5.46 1.48 -5.69
N ASP A 106 -5.15 1.42 -6.98
CA ASP A 106 -3.85 1.06 -7.52
C ASP A 106 -3.43 2.09 -8.59
N VAL A 107 -2.19 2.56 -8.49
CA VAL A 107 -1.61 3.55 -9.38
C VAL A 107 -0.75 2.84 -10.43
N SER A 108 -0.99 3.14 -11.71
CA SER A 108 -0.11 2.65 -12.78
C SER A 108 1.26 3.32 -12.72
N GLY A 109 2.17 2.66 -12.01
CA GLY A 109 3.53 3.11 -11.75
C GLY A 109 4.02 2.67 -10.37
N LYS A 110 5.28 2.27 -10.28
CA LYS A 110 5.87 1.74 -9.03
C LYS A 110 6.95 2.66 -8.49
N GLY A 111 7.22 2.55 -7.19
CA GLY A 111 8.21 3.38 -6.51
C GLY A 111 7.72 4.81 -6.30
N VAL A 112 8.67 5.76 -6.17
CA VAL A 112 8.39 7.14 -5.73
C VAL A 112 7.32 7.87 -6.54
N PRO A 113 7.29 7.81 -7.89
CA PRO A 113 6.23 8.49 -8.64
C PRO A 113 4.83 7.94 -8.33
N GLY A 114 4.70 6.62 -8.18
CA GLY A 114 3.43 5.96 -7.84
C GLY A 114 2.94 6.38 -6.46
N SER A 115 3.82 6.39 -5.46
CA SER A 115 3.45 6.80 -4.09
C SER A 115 3.04 8.26 -3.97
N LEU A 116 3.61 9.15 -4.79
CA LEU A 116 3.22 10.56 -4.79
C LEU A 116 1.80 10.73 -5.35
N VAL A 117 1.46 10.02 -6.43
CA VAL A 117 0.10 10.00 -6.97
C VAL A 117 -0.86 9.39 -5.97
N MET A 118 -0.47 8.30 -5.31
CA MET A 118 -1.23 7.68 -4.23
C MET A 118 -1.56 8.69 -3.11
N ALA A 119 -0.57 9.46 -2.65
CA ALA A 119 -0.76 10.48 -1.63
C ALA A 119 -1.76 11.57 -2.06
N MET A 120 -1.66 12.04 -3.32
CA MET A 120 -2.60 13.02 -3.89
C MET A 120 -4.03 12.47 -3.92
N VAL A 121 -4.20 11.22 -4.39
CA VAL A 121 -5.50 10.54 -4.44
C VAL A 121 -6.10 10.44 -3.06
N ARG A 122 -5.33 9.98 -2.07
CA ARG A 122 -5.80 9.87 -0.68
C ARG A 122 -6.28 11.20 -0.12
N MET A 123 -5.52 12.26 -0.33
CA MET A 123 -5.85 13.60 0.17
C MET A 123 -7.12 14.14 -0.50
N ALA A 124 -7.21 14.08 -1.83
CA ALA A 124 -8.37 14.53 -2.58
C ALA A 124 -9.63 13.72 -2.22
N LEU A 125 -9.50 12.40 -2.05
CA LEU A 125 -10.61 11.56 -1.62
C LEU A 125 -11.13 11.94 -0.24
N ARG A 126 -10.24 12.15 0.75
CA ARG A 126 -10.63 12.58 2.09
C ARG A 126 -11.32 13.95 2.10
N LEU A 127 -10.90 14.85 1.21
CA LEU A 127 -11.52 16.16 1.04
C LEU A 127 -12.94 16.04 0.48
N GLU A 128 -13.11 15.29 -0.61
CA GLU A 128 -14.39 15.18 -1.33
C GLU A 128 -15.40 14.23 -0.66
N ALA A 129 -14.93 13.31 0.18
CA ALA A 129 -15.80 12.36 0.88
C ALA A 129 -16.63 13.03 1.99
N LYS A 130 -16.19 14.15 2.56
CA LYS A 130 -16.85 14.75 3.73
C LYS A 130 -18.28 15.22 3.39
N GLY A 131 -19.28 14.59 4.00
CA GLY A 131 -20.70 14.90 3.79
C GLY A 131 -21.26 14.46 2.43
N ASN A 132 -20.48 13.74 1.60
CA ASN A 132 -20.92 13.25 0.30
C ASN A 132 -21.23 11.75 0.37
N ARG A 133 -22.48 11.37 0.13
CA ARG A 133 -22.91 9.95 0.19
C ARG A 133 -22.93 9.24 -1.16
N SER A 134 -22.51 9.90 -2.25
CA SER A 134 -22.44 9.27 -3.58
C SER A 134 -20.99 8.89 -3.89
N ALA A 135 -20.72 7.59 -4.00
CA ALA A 135 -19.41 7.10 -4.40
C ALA A 135 -19.02 7.66 -5.78
N ARG A 136 -19.97 7.72 -6.70
CA ARG A 136 -19.77 8.27 -8.04
C ARG A 136 -19.39 9.74 -8.01
N ASP A 137 -20.12 10.58 -7.27
CA ASP A 137 -19.80 12.01 -7.18
C ASP A 137 -18.41 12.26 -6.58
N ILE A 138 -18.04 11.51 -5.53
CA ILE A 138 -16.69 11.60 -4.93
C ILE A 138 -15.62 11.26 -5.97
N VAL A 139 -15.78 10.17 -6.72
CA VAL A 139 -14.81 9.75 -7.75
C VAL A 139 -14.72 10.77 -8.90
N LEU A 140 -15.85 11.39 -9.28
CA LEU A 140 -15.84 12.44 -10.31
C LEU A 140 -15.04 13.66 -9.88
N ARG A 141 -15.26 14.13 -8.65
CA ARG A 141 -14.52 15.28 -8.11
C ARG A 141 -13.05 14.95 -7.87
N LEU A 142 -12.76 13.73 -7.41
CA LEU A 142 -11.39 13.23 -7.33
C LEU A 142 -10.69 13.28 -8.69
N ASN A 143 -11.35 12.86 -9.77
CA ASN A 143 -10.81 12.95 -11.12
C ASN A 143 -10.48 14.39 -11.52
N ASP A 144 -11.35 15.34 -11.17
CA ASP A 144 -11.12 16.77 -11.44
C ASP A 144 -9.89 17.33 -10.73
N HIS A 145 -9.54 16.81 -9.55
CA HIS A 145 -8.32 17.20 -8.84
C HIS A 145 -7.05 16.60 -9.42
N ILE A 146 -7.10 15.36 -9.94
CA ILE A 146 -5.88 14.63 -10.29
C ILE A 146 -5.59 14.60 -11.79
N ALA A 147 -6.59 14.73 -12.66
CA ALA A 147 -6.42 14.46 -14.09
C ALA A 147 -5.45 15.41 -14.81
N ASP A 148 -5.35 16.65 -14.34
CA ASP A 148 -4.44 17.65 -14.91
C ASP A 148 -3.03 17.56 -14.33
N ASP A 149 -2.88 17.04 -13.10
CA ASP A 149 -1.62 17.02 -12.34
C ASP A 149 -0.83 15.72 -12.51
N ILE A 150 -1.48 14.60 -12.85
CA ILE A 150 -0.74 13.34 -13.04
C ILE A 150 0.04 13.32 -14.35
N LYS A 151 1.22 12.69 -14.30
CA LYS A 151 2.09 12.54 -15.47
C LYS A 151 1.38 11.78 -16.59
N ARG A 152 1.55 12.24 -17.84
CA ARG A 152 1.01 11.57 -19.02
C ARG A 152 1.43 10.09 -19.05
N GLY A 153 0.44 9.20 -19.12
CA GLY A 153 0.63 7.74 -19.14
C GLY A 153 0.45 7.07 -17.78
N MET A 154 0.35 7.84 -16.69
CA MET A 154 -0.12 7.33 -15.39
C MET A 154 -1.64 7.45 -15.31
N PHE A 155 -2.24 6.58 -14.52
CA PHE A 155 -3.66 6.53 -14.20
C PHE A 155 -3.83 5.80 -12.86
N VAL A 156 -5.00 5.90 -12.26
CA VAL A 156 -5.31 5.24 -10.99
C VAL A 156 -6.59 4.44 -11.14
N THR A 157 -6.53 3.14 -10.88
CA THR A 157 -7.74 2.34 -10.72
C THR A 157 -8.26 2.52 -9.32
N ILE A 158 -9.57 2.74 -9.14
CA ILE A 158 -10.16 3.01 -7.82
C ILE A 158 -11.47 2.29 -7.68
N LEU A 159 -11.69 1.66 -6.54
CA LEU A 159 -13.01 1.29 -6.08
C LEU A 159 -13.32 1.99 -4.77
N LEU A 160 -14.38 2.79 -4.77
CA LEU A 160 -14.89 3.48 -3.58
C LEU A 160 -16.27 2.92 -3.24
N ALA A 161 -16.41 2.42 -2.01
CA ALA A 161 -17.66 1.96 -1.44
C ALA A 161 -18.09 2.90 -0.30
N VAL A 162 -19.31 3.41 -0.37
CA VAL A 162 -19.97 4.24 0.63
C VAL A 162 -21.00 3.38 1.37
N ILE A 163 -20.75 3.15 2.65
CA ILE A 163 -21.53 2.26 3.51
C ILE A 163 -22.40 3.10 4.45
N ASP A 164 -23.71 2.89 4.39
CA ASP A 164 -24.68 3.43 5.35
C ASP A 164 -24.95 2.38 6.44
N THR A 165 -24.48 2.65 7.65
CA THR A 165 -24.55 1.71 8.79
C THR A 165 -25.97 1.47 9.30
N ARG A 166 -26.89 2.40 9.06
CA ARG A 166 -28.29 2.29 9.49
C ARG A 166 -29.09 1.36 8.58
N THR A 167 -28.84 1.43 7.27
CA THR A 167 -29.58 0.68 6.24
C THR A 167 -28.87 -0.56 5.76
N ARG A 168 -27.58 -0.74 6.09
CA ARG A 168 -26.69 -1.79 5.55
C ARG A 168 -26.55 -1.73 4.02
N MET A 169 -26.81 -0.56 3.45
CA MET A 169 -26.65 -0.32 2.02
C MET A 169 -25.22 0.12 1.72
N VAL A 170 -24.67 -0.43 0.65
CA VAL A 170 -23.36 -0.04 0.11
C VAL A 170 -23.56 0.45 -1.30
N ASN A 171 -23.34 1.75 -1.52
CA ASN A 171 -23.24 2.36 -2.84
C ASN A 171 -21.76 2.38 -3.23
N PHE A 172 -21.39 1.86 -4.38
CA PHE A 172 -19.99 1.87 -4.83
C PHE A 172 -19.86 2.27 -6.29
N ALA A 173 -18.71 2.85 -6.62
CA ALA A 173 -18.30 3.19 -7.96
C ALA A 173 -16.90 2.61 -8.22
N SER A 174 -16.70 2.05 -9.41
CA SER A 174 -15.41 1.50 -9.85
C SER A 174 -14.90 2.30 -11.03
N ALA A 175 -13.78 2.99 -10.85
CA ALA A 175 -13.02 3.66 -11.89
C ALA A 175 -11.92 2.71 -12.40
N GLY A 176 -12.32 1.75 -13.25
CA GLY A 176 -11.40 0.81 -13.89
C GLY A 176 -10.74 -0.20 -12.94
N HIS A 177 -11.30 -0.42 -11.76
CA HIS A 177 -10.77 -1.34 -10.76
C HIS A 177 -11.39 -2.74 -10.87
N ASN A 178 -10.82 -3.69 -10.13
CA ASN A 178 -11.29 -5.06 -10.08
C ASN A 178 -12.76 -5.17 -9.60
N PRO A 179 -13.49 -6.22 -10.01
CA PRO A 179 -14.82 -6.50 -9.48
C PRO A 179 -14.79 -6.68 -7.96
N VAL A 180 -15.84 -6.21 -7.27
CA VAL A 180 -16.03 -6.50 -5.85
C VAL A 180 -16.53 -7.92 -5.67
N ILE A 181 -16.01 -8.64 -4.69
CA ILE A 181 -16.59 -9.92 -4.28
C ILE A 181 -17.65 -9.65 -3.21
N HIS A 182 -18.90 -9.97 -3.51
CA HIS A 182 -19.99 -10.08 -2.53
C HIS A 182 -20.19 -11.54 -2.20
N TYR A 183 -19.71 -11.97 -1.03
CA TYR A 183 -20.00 -13.29 -0.49
C TYR A 183 -21.25 -13.23 0.38
N ARG A 184 -22.24 -14.06 0.07
CA ARG A 184 -23.51 -14.12 0.78
C ARG A 184 -23.46 -15.16 1.89
N GLY A 185 -23.63 -14.73 3.14
CA GLY A 185 -23.60 -15.61 4.31
C GLY A 185 -24.68 -16.68 4.26
N ARG A 186 -25.88 -16.34 3.76
CA ARG A 186 -27.06 -17.21 3.74
C ARG A 186 -26.94 -18.50 2.92
N ASP A 187 -26.21 -18.45 1.81
CA ASP A 187 -26.13 -19.55 0.82
C ASP A 187 -24.70 -19.89 0.42
N GLY A 188 -23.71 -19.17 0.96
CA GLY A 188 -22.28 -19.41 0.71
C GLY A 188 -21.85 -19.12 -0.73
N GLN A 189 -22.64 -18.36 -1.48
CA GLN A 189 -22.31 -17.97 -2.85
C GLN A 189 -21.51 -16.68 -2.89
N ALA A 190 -20.49 -16.64 -3.75
CA ALA A 190 -19.76 -15.44 -4.09
C ALA A 190 -20.24 -14.90 -5.44
N VAL A 191 -20.59 -13.62 -5.49
CA VAL A 191 -20.96 -12.89 -6.70
C VAL A 191 -19.92 -11.81 -6.95
N PHE A 192 -19.41 -11.72 -8.17
CA PHE A 192 -18.48 -10.68 -8.59
C PHE A 192 -19.25 -9.55 -9.25
N ILE A 193 -19.22 -8.36 -8.65
CA ILE A 193 -19.97 -7.21 -9.13
C ILE A 193 -19.00 -6.20 -9.73
N ASN A 194 -19.17 -5.92 -11.02
CA ASN A 194 -18.29 -5.02 -11.77
C ASN A 194 -19.09 -3.81 -12.27
N ALA A 195 -19.02 -2.70 -11.55
CA ALA A 195 -19.50 -1.41 -12.04
C ALA A 195 -18.53 -0.89 -13.11
N LYS A 196 -19.04 -0.42 -14.25
CA LYS A 196 -18.13 0.07 -15.30
C LYS A 196 -17.57 1.44 -14.94
N GLY A 197 -16.33 1.67 -15.34
CA GLY A 197 -15.70 2.97 -15.26
C GLY A 197 -14.31 2.94 -15.89
N MET A 198 -13.83 4.13 -16.22
CA MET A 198 -12.47 4.34 -16.71
C MET A 198 -11.56 4.68 -15.52
N PRO A 199 -10.28 4.26 -15.53
CA PRO A 199 -9.32 4.69 -14.53
C PRO A 199 -9.22 6.21 -14.43
N VAL A 200 -9.04 6.70 -13.22
CA VAL A 200 -8.92 8.12 -12.90
C VAL A 200 -7.61 8.67 -13.48
N GLY A 201 -7.69 9.89 -14.00
CA GLY A 201 -6.56 10.64 -14.54
C GLY A 201 -6.14 10.29 -15.97
N ILE A 202 -6.88 9.39 -16.63
CA ILE A 202 -6.80 9.28 -18.09
C ILE A 202 -7.31 10.58 -18.71
N LYS A 203 -6.50 11.20 -19.58
CA LYS A 203 -6.87 12.43 -20.29
C LYS A 203 -8.03 12.15 -21.25
N THR A 204 -9.23 12.54 -20.83
CA THR A 204 -10.46 12.46 -21.60
C THR A 204 -11.34 13.67 -21.26
N ASP A 205 -12.39 13.89 -22.04
CA ASP A 205 -13.39 14.90 -21.72
C ASP A 205 -14.13 14.56 -20.40
N ARG A 206 -14.40 15.57 -19.58
CA ARG A 206 -15.05 15.39 -18.26
C ARG A 206 -16.44 14.76 -18.39
N ALA A 207 -17.23 15.15 -19.39
CA ALA A 207 -18.55 14.57 -19.61
C ALA A 207 -18.44 13.10 -20.07
N ALA A 208 -17.43 12.78 -20.87
CA ALA A 208 -17.15 11.40 -21.27
C ALA A 208 -16.74 10.51 -20.08
N PHE A 209 -15.87 11.00 -19.19
CA PHE A 209 -15.51 10.29 -17.96
C PHE A 209 -16.75 10.06 -17.08
N ALA A 210 -17.56 11.11 -16.88
CA ALA A 210 -18.78 11.03 -16.09
C ALA A 210 -19.82 10.05 -16.67
N ALA A 211 -19.99 10.02 -17.99
CA ALA A 211 -20.92 9.12 -18.65
C ALA A 211 -20.47 7.65 -18.57
N GLY A 212 -19.16 7.41 -18.52
CA GLY A 212 -18.59 6.06 -18.42
C GLY A 212 -18.54 5.49 -17.01
N LEU A 213 -18.68 6.32 -15.97
CA LEU A 213 -18.61 5.90 -14.57
C LEU A 213 -20.01 5.53 -14.05
N GLU A 214 -20.22 4.23 -13.84
CA GLU A 214 -21.41 3.65 -13.26
C GLU A 214 -21.28 3.54 -11.73
N GLU A 215 -22.42 3.59 -11.05
CA GLU A 215 -22.54 3.22 -9.64
C GLU A 215 -23.43 1.99 -9.50
N ALA A 216 -23.13 1.18 -8.49
CA ALA A 216 -23.94 0.04 -8.11
C ALA A 216 -24.26 0.12 -6.61
N THR A 217 -25.39 -0.46 -6.23
CA THR A 217 -25.83 -0.50 -4.84
C THR A 217 -26.18 -1.92 -4.46
N ILE A 218 -25.69 -2.36 -3.31
CA ILE A 218 -26.02 -3.65 -2.70
C ILE A 218 -26.50 -3.45 -1.26
N SER A 219 -27.32 -4.39 -0.79
CA SER A 219 -27.65 -4.53 0.62
C SER A 219 -26.86 -5.70 1.17
N LEU A 220 -26.13 -5.49 2.26
CA LEU A 220 -25.43 -6.55 2.95
C LEU A 220 -26.35 -7.15 4.01
N GLU A 221 -26.62 -8.45 3.90
CA GLU A 221 -27.33 -9.22 4.94
C GLU A 221 -26.34 -9.63 6.05
N PRO A 222 -26.82 -10.03 7.25
CA PRO A 222 -25.92 -10.51 8.29
C PRO A 222 -25.02 -11.66 7.80
N ASP A 223 -23.76 -11.62 8.19
CA ASP A 223 -22.69 -12.54 7.77
C ASP A 223 -22.31 -12.48 6.27
N ASP A 224 -22.80 -11.47 5.53
CA ASP A 224 -22.26 -11.15 4.21
C ASP A 224 -20.87 -10.50 4.32
N TYR A 225 -20.03 -10.78 3.32
CA TYR A 225 -18.74 -10.16 3.15
C TYR A 225 -18.69 -9.36 1.85
N LEU A 226 -18.07 -8.19 1.95
CA LEU A 226 -17.66 -7.37 0.81
C LEU A 226 -16.14 -7.33 0.75
N VAL A 227 -15.55 -7.83 -0.33
CA VAL A 227 -14.09 -7.85 -0.50
C VAL A 227 -13.68 -7.01 -1.69
N ILE A 228 -12.82 -6.03 -1.43
CA ILE A 228 -12.24 -5.13 -2.40
C ILE A 228 -10.74 -5.39 -2.42
N TYR A 229 -10.14 -5.54 -3.60
CA TYR A 229 -8.76 -6.00 -3.72
C TYR A 229 -8.06 -5.50 -5.00
N THR A 230 -6.74 -5.36 -4.92
CA THR A 230 -5.88 -5.03 -6.06
C THR A 230 -5.46 -6.28 -6.84
N ASP A 231 -5.01 -6.09 -8.07
CA ASP A 231 -4.66 -7.18 -8.97
C ASP A 231 -3.46 -8.02 -8.49
N GLY A 232 -2.65 -7.51 -7.55
CA GLY A 232 -1.63 -8.31 -6.86
C GLY A 232 -2.17 -9.58 -6.19
N ILE A 233 -3.45 -9.61 -5.80
CA ILE A 233 -4.13 -10.83 -5.34
C ILE A 233 -4.38 -11.81 -6.50
N THR A 234 -4.84 -11.32 -7.65
CA THR A 234 -5.14 -12.16 -8.81
C THR A 234 -3.90 -12.63 -9.54
N GLU A 235 -2.86 -11.80 -9.58
CA GLU A 235 -1.64 -12.02 -10.37
C GLU A 235 -0.50 -12.65 -9.58
N GLY A 236 -0.58 -12.68 -8.24
CA GLY A 236 0.45 -13.28 -7.38
C GLY A 236 0.80 -14.70 -7.83
N ARG A 237 2.06 -14.95 -8.19
CA ARG A 237 2.50 -16.23 -8.76
C ARG A 237 3.28 -17.06 -7.74
N GLY A 238 2.90 -18.34 -7.63
CA GLY A 238 3.67 -19.35 -6.89
C GLY A 238 4.69 -20.08 -7.77
N ASP A 239 5.34 -21.10 -7.20
CA ASP A 239 6.40 -21.89 -7.86
C ASP A 239 5.98 -22.51 -9.21
N GLN A 240 4.70 -22.80 -9.40
CA GLN A 240 4.17 -23.37 -10.65
C GLN A 240 3.79 -22.33 -11.70
N GLN A 241 4.13 -21.04 -11.51
CA GLN A 241 3.72 -19.92 -12.35
C GLN A 241 2.19 -19.75 -12.49
N ARG A 242 1.42 -20.46 -11.67
CA ARG A 242 -0.03 -20.28 -11.56
C ARG A 242 -0.30 -19.07 -10.69
N ALA A 243 -1.25 -18.25 -11.12
CA ALA A 243 -1.74 -17.11 -10.36
C ALA A 243 -2.57 -17.60 -9.15
N TYR A 244 -2.51 -16.86 -8.04
CA TYR A 244 -3.20 -17.18 -6.80
C TYR A 244 -4.72 -17.21 -7.01
N GLY A 245 -5.24 -16.14 -7.60
CA GLY A 245 -6.64 -16.02 -8.01
C GLY A 245 -7.62 -15.80 -6.86
N THR A 246 -8.85 -15.46 -7.21
CA THR A 246 -9.92 -15.12 -6.25
C THR A 246 -10.66 -16.35 -5.70
N ASP A 247 -10.57 -17.50 -6.35
CA ASP A 247 -11.22 -18.74 -5.88
C ASP A 247 -10.75 -19.12 -4.46
N ARG A 248 -9.44 -19.01 -4.20
CA ARG A 248 -8.85 -19.26 -2.88
C ARG A 248 -9.37 -18.32 -1.81
N VAL A 249 -9.53 -17.04 -2.16
CA VAL A 249 -10.09 -16.02 -1.27
C VAL A 249 -11.51 -16.41 -0.86
N VAL A 250 -12.33 -16.80 -1.84
CA VAL A 250 -13.71 -17.25 -1.60
C VAL A 250 -13.75 -18.51 -0.74
N ASP A 251 -12.87 -19.48 -0.99
CA ASP A 251 -12.80 -20.72 -0.21
C ASP A 251 -12.40 -20.45 1.25
N ILE A 252 -11.43 -19.57 1.50
CA ILE A 252 -11.02 -19.20 2.87
C ILE A 252 -12.16 -18.46 3.61
N ILE A 253 -12.88 -17.56 2.93
CA ILE A 253 -14.06 -16.89 3.50
C ILE A 253 -15.13 -17.92 3.88
N ARG A 254 -15.38 -18.90 3.00
CA ARG A 254 -16.35 -19.98 3.24
C ARG A 254 -15.98 -20.81 4.47
N GLU A 255 -14.71 -21.17 4.62
CA GLU A 255 -14.20 -21.96 5.74
C GLU A 255 -14.16 -21.16 7.06
N SER A 256 -14.03 -19.83 6.97
CA SER A 256 -13.85 -18.94 8.12
C SER A 256 -15.08 -18.08 8.44
N ARG A 257 -16.27 -18.50 7.98
CA ARG A 257 -17.51 -17.71 8.06
C ARG A 257 -17.85 -17.18 9.46
N GLU A 258 -17.45 -17.89 10.52
CA GLU A 258 -17.78 -17.57 11.92
C GLU A 258 -16.76 -16.62 12.56
N HIS A 259 -15.60 -16.43 11.93
CA HIS A 259 -14.50 -15.59 12.41
C HIS A 259 -14.72 -14.10 12.09
N SER A 260 -13.92 -13.23 12.71
CA SER A 260 -13.94 -11.79 12.40
C SER A 260 -13.36 -11.53 11.00
N ALA A 261 -13.67 -10.37 10.42
CA ALA A 261 -13.05 -9.98 9.14
C ALA A 261 -11.51 -9.90 9.23
N ALA A 262 -10.98 -9.52 10.40
CA ALA A 262 -9.53 -9.46 10.65
C ALA A 262 -8.90 -10.85 10.66
N ASP A 263 -9.55 -11.85 11.27
CA ASP A 263 -9.06 -13.24 11.26
C ASP A 263 -9.07 -13.82 9.84
N VAL A 264 -10.13 -13.51 9.06
CA VAL A 264 -10.24 -13.92 7.65
C VAL A 264 -9.11 -13.27 6.83
N ALA A 265 -8.85 -11.98 7.02
CA ALA A 265 -7.75 -11.28 6.36
C ALA A 265 -6.39 -11.91 6.70
N ALA A 266 -6.14 -12.21 7.97
CA ALA A 266 -4.91 -12.88 8.41
C ALA A 266 -4.76 -14.30 7.83
N ALA A 267 -5.86 -15.05 7.70
CA ALA A 267 -5.86 -16.36 7.06
C ALA A 267 -5.52 -16.28 5.56
N ILE A 268 -6.10 -15.30 4.86
CA ILE A 268 -5.82 -15.04 3.44
C ILE A 268 -4.36 -14.61 3.26
N GLU A 269 -3.86 -13.67 4.07
CA GLU A 269 -2.47 -13.21 4.02
C GLU A 269 -1.50 -14.39 4.21
N LYS A 270 -1.78 -15.26 5.17
CA LYS A 270 -0.97 -16.46 5.43
C LYS A 270 -0.99 -17.43 4.24
N ASP A 271 -2.13 -17.65 3.57
CA ASP A 271 -2.18 -18.50 2.37
C ASP A 271 -1.42 -17.86 1.21
N ILE A 272 -1.54 -16.54 1.00
CA ILE A 272 -0.78 -15.79 -0.01
C ILE A 272 0.73 -15.96 0.20
N VAL A 273 1.21 -15.72 1.43
CA VAL A 273 2.64 -15.87 1.77
C VAL A 273 3.11 -17.30 1.49
N ARG A 274 2.30 -18.29 1.87
CA ARG A 274 2.63 -19.70 1.63
C ARG A 274 2.63 -20.05 0.15
N PHE A 275 1.71 -19.50 -0.63
CA PHE A 275 1.54 -19.77 -2.05
C PHE A 275 2.67 -19.16 -2.90
N ILE A 276 3.04 -17.90 -2.63
CA ILE A 276 4.16 -17.22 -3.28
C ILE A 276 5.48 -17.91 -2.91
N GLY A 277 5.62 -18.36 -1.66
CA GLY A 277 6.76 -19.12 -1.20
C GLY A 277 8.05 -18.28 -1.21
N LYS A 278 9.04 -18.71 -2.00
CA LYS A 278 10.34 -18.02 -2.13
C LYS A 278 10.43 -17.09 -3.33
N GLN A 279 9.37 -16.98 -4.12
CA GLN A 279 9.36 -16.11 -5.30
C GLN A 279 9.25 -14.64 -4.88
N ASP A 280 9.80 -13.75 -5.70
CA ASP A 280 9.65 -12.32 -5.50
C ASP A 280 8.20 -11.90 -5.79
N GLN A 281 7.67 -11.02 -4.94
CA GLN A 281 6.37 -10.39 -5.19
C GLN A 281 6.51 -9.40 -6.34
N HIS A 282 5.67 -9.55 -7.37
CA HIS A 282 5.73 -8.72 -8.57
C HIS A 282 4.88 -7.44 -8.48
N ASP A 283 3.78 -7.49 -7.74
CA ASP A 283 2.89 -6.35 -7.53
C ASP A 283 2.44 -6.17 -6.09
N ASP A 284 2.05 -4.95 -5.74
CA ASP A 284 1.53 -4.64 -4.42
C ASP A 284 0.24 -5.43 -4.16
N ILE A 285 0.07 -5.88 -2.91
CA ILE A 285 -1.06 -6.69 -2.50
C ILE A 285 -1.87 -5.88 -1.51
N THR A 286 -3.08 -5.50 -1.90
CA THR A 286 -4.00 -4.76 -1.04
C THR A 286 -5.38 -5.39 -1.06
N MET A 287 -5.96 -5.55 0.12
CA MET A 287 -7.31 -6.08 0.29
C MET A 287 -8.00 -5.42 1.48
N VAL A 288 -9.28 -5.12 1.32
CA VAL A 288 -10.18 -4.74 2.42
C VAL A 288 -11.37 -5.68 2.42
N ILE A 289 -11.66 -6.25 3.59
CA ILE A 289 -12.75 -7.18 3.85
C ILE A 289 -13.69 -6.47 4.82
N LEU A 290 -14.92 -6.23 4.39
CA LEU A 290 -16.01 -5.78 5.24
C LEU A 290 -16.92 -6.97 5.53
N LYS A 291 -17.20 -7.25 6.81
CA LYS A 291 -18.19 -8.26 7.20
C LYS A 291 -19.35 -7.57 7.91
N ASN A 292 -20.58 -7.82 7.48
CA ASN A 292 -21.75 -7.35 8.20
C ASN A 292 -21.99 -8.23 9.44
N CYS A 293 -21.87 -7.66 10.63
CA CYS A 293 -22.06 -8.39 11.87
C CYS A 293 -23.55 -8.46 12.22
N PRO A 294 -24.06 -9.62 12.68
CA PRO A 294 -25.42 -9.70 13.18
C PRO A 294 -25.60 -8.79 14.41
N ALA A 295 -26.78 -8.16 14.51
CA ALA A 295 -27.11 -7.21 15.58
C ALA A 295 -26.96 -7.76 17.02
N SER A 296 -26.95 -9.09 17.20
CA SER A 296 -26.69 -9.74 18.48
C SER A 296 -25.26 -9.57 18.99
N LYS A 297 -24.28 -9.32 18.11
CA LYS A 297 -22.88 -9.05 18.48
C LYS A 297 -22.65 -7.58 18.85
N GLU A 298 -23.44 -6.65 18.31
CA GLU A 298 -23.32 -5.19 18.57
C GLU A 298 -23.65 -4.81 20.03
N ALA A 299 -24.54 -5.55 20.68
CA ALA A 299 -24.94 -5.30 22.07
C ALA A 299 -23.86 -5.68 23.11
N GLY A 300 -22.84 -6.43 22.71
CA GLY A 300 -21.73 -6.85 23.59
C GLY A 300 -20.59 -5.83 23.69
N GLU A 301 -20.36 -5.04 22.64
CA GLU A 301 -19.25 -4.07 22.57
C GLU A 301 -19.55 -2.76 23.29
N GLY A 302 -20.82 -2.32 23.33
CA GLY A 302 -21.24 -1.11 24.04
C GLY A 302 -21.07 -1.16 25.58
N ARG A 303 -20.69 -2.31 26.15
CA ARG A 303 -20.29 -2.45 27.57
C ARG A 303 -18.78 -2.55 27.77
N ALA A 304 -18.00 -2.81 26.73
CA ALA A 304 -16.55 -2.92 26.80
C ALA A 304 -15.86 -1.55 26.73
N ASP A 305 -16.47 -0.58 26.04
CA ASP A 305 -15.95 0.80 25.92
C ASP A 305 -15.92 1.55 27.27
N GLU A 306 -16.82 1.24 28.22
CA GLU A 306 -16.78 1.82 29.58
C GLU A 306 -15.69 1.20 30.49
N VAL A 307 -15.12 0.05 30.12
CA VAL A 307 -14.08 -0.64 30.93
C VAL A 307 -12.67 -0.37 30.39
N ALA A 308 -12.53 0.01 29.12
CA ALA A 308 -11.23 0.27 28.49
C ALA A 308 -10.59 1.62 28.89
N GLU A 309 -11.36 2.60 29.38
CA GLU A 309 -10.82 3.89 29.82
C GLU A 309 -10.08 3.84 31.17
N GLU A 310 -10.21 2.76 31.96
CA GLU A 310 -9.60 2.66 33.30
C GLU A 310 -8.28 1.86 33.38
N SER A 311 -7.82 1.21 32.31
CA SER A 311 -6.66 0.30 32.36
C SER A 311 -5.40 0.73 31.57
N GLY A 312 -5.36 1.95 31.02
CA GLY A 312 -4.25 2.43 30.18
C GLY A 312 -3.24 3.36 30.87
N ARG A 313 -2.63 2.97 32.01
CA ARG A 313 -1.46 3.69 32.58
C ARG A 313 -0.21 2.80 32.60
N ARG A 314 0.87 3.35 32.03
CA ARG A 314 2.27 2.86 31.94
C ARG A 314 2.49 1.87 30.79
N THR A 315 3.47 2.10 29.91
CA THR A 315 4.89 2.24 30.24
C THR A 315 5.63 3.15 29.25
N ASP A 316 6.42 4.08 29.79
CA ASP A 316 7.38 4.94 29.09
C ASP A 316 8.54 4.13 28.51
N ILE A 317 9.01 4.48 27.31
CA ILE A 317 10.38 4.19 26.85
C ILE A 317 10.92 5.44 26.13
N ASP A 318 11.47 6.36 26.92
CA ASP A 318 12.45 7.34 26.49
C ASP A 318 13.83 6.86 26.92
N SER A 319 14.72 6.57 25.96
CA SER A 319 16.17 6.82 26.07
C SER A 319 16.87 6.30 24.83
N VAL A 320 17.46 7.18 24.01
CA VAL A 320 18.91 7.24 23.75
C VAL A 320 19.20 8.63 23.15
N ILE A 321 19.66 9.53 24.01
CA ILE A 321 20.35 10.77 23.63
C ILE A 321 21.85 10.42 23.49
N ILE A 322 22.47 10.75 22.36
CA ILE A 322 23.91 10.64 22.16
C ILE A 322 24.51 12.05 22.29
N ASP A 323 25.32 12.26 23.33
CA ASP A 323 26.08 13.49 23.55
C ASP A 323 27.45 13.43 22.82
N PRO A 324 28.02 14.55 22.33
CA PRO A 324 29.23 14.58 21.52
C PRO A 324 30.53 14.51 22.38
N PRO A 325 31.67 14.12 21.79
CA PRO A 325 32.89 13.85 22.55
C PRO A 325 33.59 15.14 23.04
N ARG A 326 34.01 15.14 24.31
CA ARG A 326 34.84 16.20 24.91
C ARG A 326 36.33 15.92 24.72
N ASP A 327 37.05 16.93 24.24
CA ASP A 327 38.50 17.04 24.17
C ASP A 327 39.18 16.79 25.54
N ARG A 328 40.26 16.00 25.55
CA ARG A 328 41.24 15.96 26.64
C ARG A 328 42.50 16.69 26.22
N LYS A 329 42.86 17.75 26.95
CA LYS A 329 44.23 18.29 27.01
C LYS A 329 45.12 17.42 27.92
N PRO A 330 46.45 17.41 27.72
CA PRO A 330 47.38 16.68 28.56
C PRO A 330 47.97 17.55 29.68
N GLU A 331 48.23 16.93 30.83
CA GLU A 331 49.09 17.36 31.94
C GLU A 331 49.79 16.06 32.38
N ILE A 332 51.11 15.88 32.51
CA ILE A 332 52.34 16.70 32.50
C ILE A 332 53.42 15.89 31.77
#